data_AF-A0A1C6SM48-F1
#
_entry.id   AF-A0A1C6SM48-F1
#
_cell.length_a   1.000
_cell.length_b   1.000
_cell.length_c   1.000
_cell.angle_alpha   90.00
_cell.angle_beta   90.00
_cell.angle_gamma   90.00
#
_symmetry.space_group_name_H-M   'P 1'
#
loop_
_entity.id
_entity.type
_entity.pdbx_description
1 polymer ?
#
loop_
_entity_poly.entity_id
_entity_poly.type
_entity_poly.pdbx_seq_one_letter_code
_entity_poly.pdbx_strand_id
1 'polypeptide(L)'
;MASGDSRHRAPGRVVAPSARLCQGVSVDQGGVPPVFSASAEVDGGHLRVVVTGEVDMATADTMFQTALRDPAERITLDLRAVTFFDSAAIHAVVRLAQRHPGTLAVLPSRQVSRVLDIAGLGDQSWLHTA
;
A
#
# COMPACT_ATOMS: atom_id res chain seq x y z
N MET A 1 9.74 68.56 -8.54
CA MET A 1 11.03 67.95 -8.90
C MET A 1 11.06 66.55 -8.31
N ALA A 2 11.44 65.56 -9.13
CA ALA A 2 11.53 64.10 -8.85
C ALA A 2 12.43 63.79 -7.62
N SER A 3 12.50 62.63 -6.98
CA SER A 3 12.30 61.19 -7.24
C SER A 3 12.17 60.52 -5.85
N GLY A 4 11.76 59.27 -5.62
CA GLY A 4 11.57 58.11 -6.48
C GLY A 4 11.02 56.94 -5.64
N ASP A 5 10.35 56.05 -6.34
CA ASP A 5 9.62 54.86 -5.92
C ASP A 5 10.54 53.76 -5.35
N SER A 6 10.04 52.96 -4.39
CA SER A 6 10.66 51.71 -3.97
C SER A 6 9.62 50.71 -3.46
N ARG A 7 9.48 49.65 -4.24
CA ARG A 7 8.63 48.47 -4.10
C ARG A 7 9.16 47.53 -3.01
N HIS A 8 8.28 46.82 -2.30
CA HIS A 8 8.42 45.38 -1.98
C HIS A 8 7.20 44.86 -1.20
N ARG A 9 6.32 44.05 -1.80
CA ARG A 9 6.31 42.56 -1.87
C ARG A 9 6.35 41.88 -0.49
N ALA A 10 5.21 41.28 -0.14
CA ALA A 10 5.00 40.44 1.04
C ALA A 10 5.82 39.13 0.99
N PRO A 11 6.31 38.61 2.13
CA PRO A 11 6.88 37.27 2.20
C PRO A 11 5.86 36.22 2.66
N GLY A 12 5.90 35.06 1.99
CA GLY A 12 5.15 33.86 2.32
C GLY A 12 5.66 33.17 3.59
N ARG A 13 4.75 32.46 4.25
CA ARG A 13 4.97 31.76 5.51
C ARG A 13 5.52 30.36 5.25
N VAL A 14 6.80 30.16 5.55
CA VAL A 14 7.44 28.84 5.64
C VAL A 14 7.21 28.31 7.06
N VAL A 15 6.76 27.05 7.17
CA VAL A 15 6.70 26.32 8.44
C VAL A 15 7.67 25.15 8.35
N ALA A 16 8.71 25.19 9.16
CA ALA A 16 9.69 24.13 9.35
C ALA A 16 9.19 23.09 10.37
N PRO A 17 9.71 21.86 10.32
CA PRO A 17 9.89 21.05 11.52
C PRO A 17 11.36 20.99 11.94
N SER A 18 11.53 20.97 13.27
CA SER A 18 12.78 21.05 14.01
C SER A 18 13.64 19.78 13.96
N ALA A 19 14.93 20.02 14.12
CA ALA A 19 16.08 19.12 14.06
C ALA A 19 16.19 18.07 15.18
N ARG A 20 17.00 17.02 14.90
CA ARG A 20 18.09 16.38 15.70
C ARG A 20 18.23 14.92 15.24
N LEU A 21 19.37 14.30 14.94
CA LEU A 21 20.80 14.55 15.13
C LEU A 21 21.57 13.91 13.97
N CYS A 22 22.61 14.58 13.48
CA CYS A 22 23.50 14.06 12.46
C CYS A 22 24.49 13.06 13.06
N GLN A 23 24.38 11.78 12.68
CA GLN A 23 25.50 10.85 12.60
C GLN A 23 25.54 10.37 11.16
N GLY A 24 26.62 10.74 10.47
CA GLY A 24 26.76 10.56 9.03
C GLY A 24 26.99 9.09 8.66
N VAL A 25 26.23 8.64 7.66
CA VAL A 25 26.72 7.75 6.62
C VAL A 25 26.05 8.22 5.33
N SER A 26 26.85 8.70 4.38
CA SER A 26 26.39 8.80 2.99
C SER A 26 26.25 7.38 2.47
N VAL A 27 25.03 6.85 2.52
CA VAL A 27 24.70 5.64 1.78
C VAL A 27 24.26 6.07 0.39
N ASP A 28 25.15 5.91 -0.58
CA ASP A 28 24.74 5.77 -1.98
C ASP A 28 24.03 4.42 -2.10
N GLN A 29 22.74 4.39 -1.81
CA GLN A 29 21.90 3.21 -2.03
C GLN A 29 21.12 3.46 -3.32
N GLY A 30 21.81 3.26 -4.44
CA GLY A 30 21.24 3.19 -5.78
C GLY A 30 20.27 2.01 -5.90
N GLY A 31 19.09 2.17 -5.31
CA GLY A 31 17.96 1.26 -5.37
C GLY A 31 16.81 1.97 -4.70
N VAL A 32 15.89 2.53 -5.49
CA VAL A 32 14.65 3.08 -4.95
C VAL A 32 14.02 1.96 -4.11
N PRO A 33 13.76 2.16 -2.80
CA PRO A 33 13.04 1.16 -2.01
C PRO A 33 11.79 0.74 -2.78
N PRO A 34 11.36 -0.53 -2.75
CA PRO A 34 10.15 -0.93 -3.46
C PRO A 34 8.99 -0.10 -2.91
N VAL A 35 8.60 0.93 -3.66
CA VAL A 35 7.54 1.84 -3.27
C VAL A 35 6.26 1.03 -3.28
N PHE A 36 5.58 0.98 -2.14
CA PHE A 36 4.27 0.36 -2.07
C PHE A 36 3.36 0.93 -3.17
N SER A 37 2.66 0.04 -3.87
CA SER A 37 1.65 0.44 -4.85
C SER A 37 0.46 -0.52 -4.79
N ALA A 38 -0.74 0.03 -4.90
CA ALA A 38 -1.98 -0.71 -5.02
C ALA A 38 -2.81 -0.08 -6.15
N SER A 39 -3.16 -0.88 -7.16
CA SER A 39 -3.96 -0.43 -8.30
C SER A 39 -5.14 -1.37 -8.54
N ALA A 40 -6.27 -0.79 -8.95
CA ALA A 40 -7.50 -1.50 -9.25
C ALA A 40 -7.79 -1.47 -10.76
N GLU A 41 -8.10 -2.63 -11.33
CA GLU A 41 -8.54 -2.83 -12.70
C GLU A 41 -9.90 -3.55 -12.68
N VAL A 42 -10.89 -3.03 -13.40
CA VAL A 42 -12.24 -3.63 -13.46
C VAL A 42 -12.50 -4.12 -14.87
N ASP A 43 -12.93 -5.38 -15.00
CA ASP A 43 -13.38 -5.99 -16.25
C ASP A 43 -14.64 -6.83 -16.02
N GLY A 44 -15.73 -6.51 -16.71
CA GLY A 44 -16.94 -7.35 -16.73
C GLY A 44 -17.52 -7.75 -15.35
N GLY A 45 -17.38 -6.91 -14.33
CA GLY A 45 -17.82 -7.20 -12.95
C GLY A 45 -16.78 -7.88 -12.06
N HIS A 46 -15.58 -8.12 -12.58
CA HIS A 46 -14.42 -8.64 -11.86
C HIS A 46 -13.44 -7.51 -11.54
N LEU A 47 -13.15 -7.29 -10.26
CA LEU A 47 -12.14 -6.35 -9.80
C LEU A 47 -10.82 -7.08 -9.54
N ARG A 48 -9.75 -6.66 -10.19
CA ARG A 48 -8.39 -7.11 -9.88
C ARG A 48 -7.63 -5.99 -9.18
N VAL A 49 -7.17 -6.26 -7.97
CA VAL A 49 -6.30 -5.38 -7.19
C VAL A 49 -4.89 -5.93 -7.24
N VAL A 50 -3.95 -5.19 -7.82
CA VAL A 50 -2.54 -5.57 -7.87
C VAL A 50 -1.79 -4.78 -6.81
N VAL A 51 -1.08 -5.49 -5.93
CA VAL A 51 -0.28 -4.90 -4.85
C VAL A 51 1.19 -5.27 -5.02
N THR A 52 2.06 -4.29 -4.85
CA THR A 52 3.52 -4.46 -4.94
C THR A 52 4.21 -3.78 -3.76
N GLY A 53 5.38 -4.29 -3.38
CA GLY A 53 6.17 -3.74 -2.27
C GLY A 53 5.72 -4.27 -0.91
N GLU A 54 5.77 -3.41 0.10
CA GLU A 54 5.55 -3.79 1.49
C GLU A 54 4.12 -3.48 1.96
N VAL A 55 3.43 -4.47 2.53
CA VAL A 55 2.13 -4.30 3.16
C VAL A 55 2.28 -4.37 4.67
N ASP A 56 2.17 -3.22 5.33
CA ASP A 56 2.38 -3.05 6.76
C ASP A 56 1.31 -2.14 7.39
N MET A 57 1.50 -1.71 8.64
CA MET A 57 0.60 -0.77 9.32
C MET A 57 0.34 0.55 8.56
N ALA A 58 1.29 1.04 7.76
CA ALA A 58 1.15 2.28 7.01
C ALA A 58 0.40 2.07 5.68
N THR A 59 0.47 0.88 5.09
CA THR A 59 -0.02 0.62 3.73
C THR A 59 -1.22 -0.34 3.65
N ALA A 60 -1.47 -1.13 4.69
CA ALA A 60 -2.56 -2.11 4.73
C ALA A 60 -3.95 -1.50 4.51
N ASP A 61 -4.23 -0.32 5.08
CA ASP A 61 -5.51 0.35 4.85
C ASP A 61 -5.65 0.81 3.39
N THR A 62 -4.56 1.27 2.76
CA THR A 62 -4.60 1.65 1.33
C THR A 62 -4.93 0.44 0.44
N MET A 63 -4.31 -0.72 0.69
CA MET A 63 -4.68 -1.97 0.01
C MET A 63 -6.17 -2.30 0.21
N PHE A 64 -6.66 -2.22 1.44
CA PHE A 64 -8.05 -2.52 1.77
C PHE A 64 -9.03 -1.57 1.07
N GLN A 65 -8.81 -0.26 1.14
CA GLN A 65 -9.65 0.73 0.48
C GLN A 65 -9.62 0.60 -1.05
N THR A 66 -8.47 0.24 -1.63
CA THR A 66 -8.37 -0.02 -3.08
C THR A 66 -9.27 -1.17 -3.52
N ALA A 67 -9.37 -2.22 -2.70
CA ALA A 67 -10.26 -3.36 -2.95
C ALA A 67 -11.75 -3.07 -2.74
N LEU A 68 -12.09 -1.96 -2.09
CA LEU A 68 -13.47 -1.53 -1.86
C LEU A 68 -13.92 -0.36 -2.73
N ARG A 69 -13.01 0.19 -3.55
CA ARG A 69 -13.24 1.43 -4.29
C ARG A 69 -14.38 1.30 -5.30
N ASP A 70 -14.43 0.18 -6.00
CA ASP A 70 -15.36 -0.08 -7.08
C ASP A 70 -16.19 -1.34 -6.75
N PRO A 71 -17.52 -1.30 -6.90
CA PRO A 71 -18.36 -2.48 -6.68
C PRO A 71 -18.05 -3.54 -7.73
N ALA A 72 -17.87 -4.79 -7.29
CA ALA A 72 -17.58 -5.92 -8.15
C ALA A 72 -18.25 -7.20 -7.63
N GLU A 73 -18.62 -8.08 -8.55
CA GLU A 73 -19.18 -9.40 -8.24
C GLU A 73 -18.09 -10.35 -7.72
N ARG A 74 -16.85 -10.18 -8.20
CA ARG A 74 -15.67 -10.95 -7.81
C ARG A 74 -14.48 -10.05 -7.61
N ILE A 75 -13.61 -10.41 -6.67
CA ILE A 75 -12.39 -9.67 -6.37
C ILE A 75 -11.20 -10.63 -6.44
N THR A 76 -10.15 -10.25 -7.17
CA THR A 76 -8.84 -10.89 -7.10
C THR A 76 -7.83 -9.92 -6.50
N LEU A 77 -7.28 -10.29 -5.35
CA LEU A 77 -6.17 -9.58 -4.71
C LEU A 77 -4.86 -10.27 -5.09
N ASP A 78 -4.11 -9.65 -5.98
CA ASP A 78 -2.83 -10.13 -6.49
C ASP A 78 -1.69 -9.56 -5.65
N LEU A 79 -1.14 -10.41 -4.77
CA LEU A 79 -0.06 -10.09 -3.85
C LEU A 79 1.27 -10.73 -4.27
N ARG A 80 1.38 -11.21 -5.52
CA ARG A 80 2.57 -11.96 -5.98
C ARG A 80 3.85 -11.13 -5.97
N ALA A 81 3.73 -9.80 -6.07
CA ALA A 81 4.84 -8.85 -6.02
C ALA A 81 5.02 -8.18 -4.64
N VAL A 82 4.35 -8.71 -3.60
CA VAL A 82 4.52 -8.25 -2.22
C VAL A 82 5.73 -8.89 -1.57
N THR A 83 6.59 -8.05 -0.98
CA THR A 83 7.89 -8.40 -0.38
C THR A 83 7.92 -8.26 1.14
N PHE A 84 6.82 -7.82 1.76
CA PHE A 84 6.65 -7.79 3.21
C PHE A 84 5.18 -7.83 3.58
N PHE A 85 4.84 -8.55 4.65
CA PHE A 85 3.46 -8.75 5.09
C PHE A 85 3.43 -8.95 6.59
N ASP A 86 2.75 -8.06 7.32
CA ASP A 86 2.64 -8.10 8.79
C ASP A 86 1.22 -8.45 9.27
N SER A 87 0.96 -8.27 10.57
CA SER A 87 -0.34 -8.52 11.18
C SER A 87 -1.44 -7.55 10.73
N ALA A 88 -1.11 -6.29 10.40
CA ALA A 88 -2.07 -5.33 9.87
C ALA A 88 -2.51 -5.75 8.46
N ALA A 89 -1.57 -6.24 7.65
CA ALA A 89 -1.83 -6.79 6.33
C ALA A 89 -2.71 -8.06 6.39
N ILE A 90 -2.41 -8.98 7.33
CA ILE A 90 -3.27 -10.17 7.59
C ILE A 90 -4.69 -9.73 7.94
N HIS A 91 -4.83 -8.79 8.88
CA HIS A 91 -6.14 -8.33 9.32
C HIS A 91 -6.94 -7.70 8.16
N ALA A 92 -6.28 -6.92 7.29
CA ALA A 92 -6.91 -6.34 6.11
C ALA A 92 -7.46 -7.42 5.16
N VAL A 93 -6.70 -8.47 4.88
CA VAL A 93 -7.15 -9.59 4.03
C VAL A 93 -8.32 -10.36 4.68
N VAL A 94 -8.24 -10.65 5.97
CA VAL A 94 -9.33 -11.35 6.69
C VAL A 94 -10.62 -10.53 6.64
N ARG A 95 -10.54 -9.20 6.85
CA ARG A 95 -11.70 -8.32 6.73
C ARG A 95 -12.27 -8.31 5.31
N LEU A 96 -11.41 -8.33 4.29
CA LEU A 96 -11.85 -8.39 2.90
C LEU A 96 -12.58 -9.71 2.63
N ALA A 97 -12.04 -10.84 3.11
CA ALA A 97 -12.65 -12.17 2.98
C ALA A 97 -14.02 -12.26 3.67
N GLN A 98 -14.15 -11.67 4.87
CA GLN A 98 -15.42 -11.59 5.59
C GLN A 98 -16.48 -10.77 4.84
N ARG A 99 -16.05 -9.73 4.12
CA ARG A 99 -16.94 -8.82 3.38
C ARG A 99 -17.33 -9.35 2.01
N HIS A 100 -16.52 -10.22 1.43
CA HIS A 100 -16.72 -10.84 0.12
C HIS A 100 -16.63 -12.38 0.20
N PRO A 101 -17.52 -13.02 1.00
CA PRO A 101 -17.48 -14.46 1.20
C PRO A 101 -17.77 -15.20 -0.10
N GLY A 102 -16.87 -16.10 -0.49
CA GLY A 102 -17.00 -16.90 -1.72
C GLY A 102 -16.73 -16.15 -3.02
N THR A 103 -16.41 -14.85 -2.96
CA THR A 103 -16.14 -14.02 -4.16
C THR A 103 -14.77 -13.34 -4.13
N LEU A 104 -14.01 -13.48 -3.05
CA LEU A 104 -12.60 -13.10 -2.96
C LEU A 104 -11.67 -14.25 -3.35
N ALA A 105 -10.69 -13.95 -4.20
CA ALA A 105 -9.52 -14.78 -4.48
C ALA A 105 -8.25 -13.99 -4.14
N VAL A 106 -7.31 -14.60 -3.42
CA VAL A 106 -6.01 -14.01 -3.06
C VAL A 106 -4.90 -14.82 -3.72
N LEU A 107 -4.03 -14.16 -4.48
CA LEU A 107 -2.85 -14.75 -5.11
C LEU A 107 -1.60 -14.31 -4.33
N PRO A 108 -1.09 -15.13 -3.40
CA PRO A 108 0.01 -14.74 -2.52
C PRO A 108 1.37 -14.83 -3.23
N SER A 109 2.35 -14.02 -2.78
CA SER A 109 3.77 -14.35 -2.97
C SER A 109 4.20 -15.46 -2.02
N ARG A 110 5.36 -16.07 -2.24
CA ARG A 110 5.90 -17.11 -1.32
C ARG A 110 6.00 -16.61 0.13
N GLN A 111 6.37 -15.35 0.32
CA GLN A 111 6.49 -14.75 1.64
C GLN A 111 5.12 -14.53 2.29
N VAL A 112 4.14 -14.06 1.51
CA VAL A 112 2.76 -13.90 1.99
C VAL A 112 2.16 -15.25 2.36
N SER A 113 2.32 -16.29 1.53
CA SER A 113 1.87 -17.66 1.84
C SER A 113 2.43 -18.12 3.18
N ARG A 114 3.75 -18.01 3.37
CA ARG A 114 4.41 -18.44 4.61
C ARG A 114 3.85 -17.73 5.85
N VAL A 115 3.62 -16.42 5.76
CA VAL A 115 3.06 -15.61 6.85
C VAL A 115 1.62 -16.03 7.16
N LEU A 116 0.80 -16.24 6.13
CA LEU A 116 -0.57 -16.73 6.29
C LEU A 116 -0.60 -18.14 6.90
N ASP A 117 0.30 -19.05 6.49
CA ASP A 117 0.41 -20.39 7.06
C ASP A 117 0.74 -20.34 8.56
N ILE A 118 1.71 -19.50 8.95
CA ILE A 118 2.08 -19.30 10.36
C ILE A 118 0.90 -18.74 11.16
N ALA A 119 0.09 -17.88 10.55
CA ALA A 119 -1.11 -17.33 11.15
C ALA A 119 -2.30 -18.30 11.17
N GLY A 120 -2.16 -19.53 10.65
CA GLY A 120 -3.24 -20.53 10.58
C GLY A 120 -4.26 -20.28 9.48
N LEU A 121 -3.87 -19.51 8.44
CA LEU A 121 -4.72 -19.11 7.32
C LEU A 121 -4.34 -19.79 6.00
N GLY A 122 -3.47 -20.80 6.02
CA GLY A 122 -3.00 -21.51 4.82
C GLY A 122 -4.08 -22.29 4.07
N ASP A 123 -5.10 -22.78 4.78
CA ASP A 123 -6.17 -23.63 4.21
C ASP A 123 -7.45 -22.84 3.87
N GLN A 124 -7.36 -21.51 3.80
CA GLN A 124 -8.51 -20.68 3.55
C GLN A 124 -8.99 -20.81 2.10
N SER A 125 -10.30 -20.91 1.89
CA SER A 125 -10.88 -21.14 0.56
C SER A 125 -10.67 -19.98 -0.43
N TRP A 126 -10.41 -18.77 0.08
CA TRP A 126 -10.09 -17.58 -0.70
C TRP A 126 -8.60 -17.51 -1.08
N LEU A 127 -7.74 -18.40 -0.57
CA LEU A 127 -6.31 -18.42 -0.86
C LEU A 127 -6.03 -19.36 -2.04
N HIS A 128 -5.44 -18.83 -3.11
CA HIS A 128 -5.11 -19.61 -4.30
C HIS A 128 -3.62 -19.51 -4.59
N THR A 129 -2.90 -20.59 -4.30
CA THR A 129 -1.51 -20.74 -4.74
C THR A 129 -1.53 -21.21 -6.19
N ALA A 130 -0.85 -20.46 -7.07
CA ALA A 130 -0.61 -20.86 -8.45
C ALA A 130 0.45 -21.97 -8.53
#